data_AF-A0A8T6EKE6-F1
#
_entry.id   AF-A0A8T6EKE6-F1
#
_cell.length_a   1.000
_cell.length_b   1.000
_cell.length_c   1.000
_cell.angle_alpha   90.00
_cell.angle_beta   90.00
_cell.angle_gamma   90.00
#
_symmetry.space_group_name_H-M   'P 1'
#
loop_
_entity.id
_entity.type
_entity.pdbx_description
1 polymer ?
#
loop_
_entity_poly.entity_id
_entity_poly.type
_entity_poly.pdbx_seq_one_letter_code
_entity_poly.pdbx_strand_id
1 'polypeptide(L)'
;MKRTFYLLPLAFSLAITQSTFGVSVGPRVGPSPAPETLDVEREEEFFKTKMNIPDLRLAIPVLDPGIPESTQVQQEEGIWPELRKAEAVRSAFKLKQWIHRYNQFDSIVIAADTSVSADIYLIGRIVESDGETMRIAYKVVDARGVSWTEERTKKHRVELGWHERYGNTDRDPFDPLYNEIAEDVYEELKERGKAHVERLEQNEKVGPEKARYSELQKITTTRDLAFARFVSPEYNDYLEVQGSHWDIQIAPDEQSESWRRIQTIMYREDEFAQVIEDHYEGFRDQIEGDYEQWQEDTFPVAREVRLAKRGRAIKAIVGVALVAASVAAAEDGAAKDGDRSAENAAAAGVLGGGALIAAAFRDNHLHKQAVEEINELSRSLHNSIRPTRIDLNGKIVTLTGTVQDQFGQWRSMLADIYAQSQDSDAVTILNEDD
;
A
#
# COMPACT_ATOMS: atom_id res chain seq x y z
N MET A 1 19.82 -5.11 -83.99
CA MET A 1 18.46 -4.91 -84.58
C MET A 1 17.51 -4.61 -83.42
N LYS A 2 16.55 -3.67 -83.40
CA LYS A 2 15.83 -2.83 -84.39
C LYS A 2 14.82 -3.54 -85.32
N ARG A 3 13.57 -3.70 -84.84
CA ARG A 3 12.27 -3.15 -85.35
C ARG A 3 11.12 -3.71 -84.47
N THR A 4 10.17 -2.96 -83.89
CA THR A 4 9.06 -2.09 -84.41
C THR A 4 7.97 -2.94 -85.09
N PHE A 5 6.67 -2.96 -84.72
CA PHE A 5 5.58 -1.94 -84.64
C PHE A 5 4.64 -2.22 -83.40
N TYR A 6 4.02 -1.27 -82.65
CA TYR A 6 2.86 -0.36 -82.92
C TYR A 6 1.48 -1.09 -83.12
N LEU A 7 0.27 -0.66 -82.67
CA LEU A 7 -0.25 0.53 -81.92
C LEU A 7 -1.71 0.32 -81.36
N LEU A 8 -2.01 0.81 -80.13
CA LEU A 8 -3.23 1.55 -79.63
C LEU A 8 -4.71 1.09 -79.97
N PRO A 9 -5.82 1.73 -79.48
CA PRO A 9 -6.00 2.69 -78.36
C PRO A 9 -7.24 2.46 -77.41
N LEU A 10 -7.26 3.14 -76.26
CA LEU A 10 -8.36 3.96 -75.64
C LEU A 10 -7.78 4.57 -74.32
N ALA A 11 -7.70 5.89 -74.11
CA ALA A 11 -8.72 6.84 -73.63
C ALA A 11 -9.26 6.51 -72.21
N PHE A 12 -9.45 7.42 -71.24
CA PHE A 12 -9.33 8.90 -71.12
C PHE A 12 -9.33 9.23 -69.58
N SER A 13 -8.98 10.38 -68.98
CA SER A 13 -8.38 11.69 -69.35
C SER A 13 -7.96 12.44 -68.05
N LEU A 14 -7.20 13.54 -68.14
CA LEU A 14 -6.86 14.40 -66.98
C LEU A 14 -7.98 15.42 -66.62
N ALA A 15 -8.04 15.80 -65.34
CA ALA A 15 -8.49 17.12 -64.88
C ALA A 15 -7.82 17.50 -63.55
N ILE A 16 -7.58 18.81 -63.32
CA ILE A 16 -7.04 19.37 -62.07
C ILE A 16 -7.94 20.54 -61.66
N THR A 17 -8.35 20.61 -60.40
CA THR A 17 -8.96 21.80 -59.78
C THR A 17 -8.60 21.88 -58.29
N GLN A 18 -8.69 23.08 -57.72
CA GLN A 18 -8.16 23.43 -56.40
C GLN A 18 -9.25 23.53 -55.31
N SER A 19 -8.83 23.32 -54.06
CA SER A 19 -9.26 24.03 -52.84
C SER A 19 -10.74 24.38 -52.60
N THR A 20 -11.27 23.91 -51.46
CA THR A 20 -11.91 24.76 -50.45
C THR A 20 -11.65 24.22 -49.04
N PHE A 21 -11.40 25.10 -48.07
CA PHE A 21 -11.52 24.76 -46.65
C PHE A 21 -13.00 24.69 -46.26
N GLY A 22 -13.35 23.78 -45.35
CA GLY A 22 -14.71 23.61 -44.85
C GLY A 22 -14.72 23.07 -43.42
N VAL A 23 -14.49 23.95 -42.44
CA VAL A 23 -14.65 23.60 -41.02
C VAL A 23 -16.13 23.51 -40.69
N SER A 24 -16.55 22.39 -40.10
CA SER A 24 -17.93 22.13 -39.66
C SER A 24 -17.90 21.55 -38.25
N VAL A 25 -18.09 22.41 -37.24
CA VAL A 25 -18.24 22.01 -35.84
C VAL A 25 -19.72 21.86 -35.47
N GLY A 26 -20.04 20.85 -34.67
CA GLY A 26 -21.40 20.57 -34.17
C GLY A 26 -21.82 19.11 -34.36
N PRO A 27 -22.37 18.44 -33.32
CA PRO A 27 -22.68 17.02 -33.40
C PRO A 27 -23.95 16.74 -34.21
N ARG A 28 -23.88 15.70 -35.06
CA ARG A 28 -25.07 15.04 -35.63
C ARG A 28 -25.01 13.55 -35.32
N VAL A 29 -25.73 13.14 -34.28
CA VAL A 29 -25.98 11.72 -33.99
C VAL A 29 -27.05 11.16 -34.92
N GLY A 30 -26.84 9.94 -35.37
CA GLY A 30 -27.82 9.09 -36.04
C GLY A 30 -27.67 7.67 -35.51
N PRO A 31 -28.75 6.88 -35.38
CA PRO A 31 -28.72 5.64 -34.62
C PRO A 31 -27.95 4.53 -35.34
N SER A 32 -26.91 4.02 -34.70
CA SER A 32 -26.45 2.64 -34.93
C SER A 32 -27.33 1.70 -34.11
N PRO A 33 -27.74 0.52 -34.63
CA PRO A 33 -28.42 -0.48 -33.81
C PRO A 33 -27.49 -0.93 -32.68
N ALA A 34 -28.05 -1.06 -31.47
CA ALA A 34 -27.31 -1.55 -30.31
C ALA A 34 -27.09 -3.07 -30.42
N PRO A 35 -25.90 -3.59 -30.10
CA PRO A 35 -25.75 -4.97 -29.65
C PRO A 35 -26.57 -5.19 -28.38
N GLU A 36 -27.09 -6.41 -28.18
CA GLU A 36 -27.76 -6.76 -26.93
C GLU A 36 -26.79 -6.72 -25.74
N THR A 37 -27.36 -6.36 -24.59
CA THR A 37 -26.75 -6.27 -23.25
C THR A 37 -25.56 -7.21 -23.01
N LEU A 38 -24.35 -6.65 -23.09
CA LEU A 38 -23.33 -6.95 -22.09
C LEU A 38 -23.55 -5.97 -20.94
N ASP A 39 -23.95 -6.50 -19.79
CA ASP A 39 -24.05 -5.72 -18.55
C ASP A 39 -22.64 -5.39 -18.06
N VAL A 40 -22.08 -4.32 -18.62
CA VAL A 40 -20.97 -3.60 -17.99
C VAL A 40 -21.57 -2.91 -16.78
N GLU A 41 -21.54 -3.62 -15.64
CA GLU A 41 -21.69 -3.02 -14.32
C GLU A 41 -20.57 -1.98 -14.16
N ARG A 42 -20.90 -0.75 -14.56
CA ARG A 42 -20.16 0.44 -14.16
C ARG A 42 -20.25 0.47 -12.64
N GLU A 43 -19.14 0.16 -11.97
CA GLU A 43 -18.98 0.40 -10.53
C GLU A 43 -19.12 1.91 -10.27
N GLU A 44 -20.36 2.39 -10.12
CA GLU A 44 -20.63 3.65 -9.45
C GLU A 44 -20.16 3.45 -8.00
N GLU A 45 -19.03 4.04 -7.62
CA GLU A 45 -18.49 3.92 -6.27
C GLU A 45 -19.47 4.54 -5.26
N PHE A 46 -20.35 3.69 -4.73
CA PHE A 46 -21.29 4.00 -3.64
C PHE A 46 -20.52 4.13 -2.32
N PHE A 47 -19.73 5.20 -2.23
CA PHE A 47 -19.13 5.70 -1.00
C PHE A 47 -20.21 5.74 0.10
N LYS A 48 -19.85 5.30 1.31
CA LYS A 48 -20.77 5.43 2.45
C LYS A 48 -20.98 6.91 2.74
N THR A 49 -22.19 7.28 3.19
CA THR A 49 -22.46 8.64 3.67
C THR A 49 -21.42 9.02 4.73
N LYS A 50 -20.67 10.12 4.53
CA LYS A 50 -19.70 10.60 5.52
C LYS A 50 -20.42 10.87 6.85
N MET A 51 -19.92 10.28 7.93
CA MET A 51 -20.49 10.42 9.26
C MET A 51 -20.33 11.85 9.80
N ASN A 52 -21.21 12.26 10.72
CA ASN A 52 -21.02 13.48 11.50
C ASN A 52 -19.97 13.21 12.61
N ILE A 53 -18.71 13.34 12.24
CA ILE A 53 -17.51 13.15 13.07
C ILE A 53 -16.50 14.27 12.74
N PRO A 54 -15.45 14.48 13.56
CA PRO A 54 -14.34 15.35 13.17
C PRO A 54 -13.69 14.83 11.90
N ASP A 55 -13.01 15.72 11.17
CA ASP A 55 -12.11 15.33 10.09
C ASP A 55 -10.87 14.65 10.70
N LEU A 56 -10.67 13.38 10.34
CA LEU A 56 -9.68 12.48 10.95
C LEU A 56 -8.65 12.02 9.91
N ARG A 57 -7.37 12.09 10.28
CA ARG A 57 -6.22 11.57 9.53
C ARG A 57 -5.89 10.14 9.97
N LEU A 58 -5.88 9.21 9.02
CA LEU A 58 -5.40 7.84 9.22
C LEU A 58 -3.96 7.70 8.69
N ALA A 59 -3.03 7.28 9.53
CA ALA A 59 -1.74 6.76 9.08
C ALA A 59 -1.82 5.24 8.87
N ILE A 60 -1.26 4.78 7.75
CA ILE A 60 -0.91 3.38 7.52
C ILE A 60 0.61 3.31 7.39
N PRO A 61 1.34 3.04 8.49
CA PRO A 61 2.76 2.73 8.40
C PRO A 61 3.00 1.58 7.42
N VAL A 62 4.09 1.62 6.66
CA VAL A 62 4.59 0.45 5.91
C VAL A 62 4.62 -0.74 6.85
N LEU A 63 4.01 -1.86 6.43
CA LEU A 63 3.75 -2.98 7.33
C LEU A 63 5.07 -3.58 7.84
N ASP A 64 5.03 -4.16 9.05
CA ASP A 64 6.10 -5.05 9.50
C ASP A 64 6.18 -6.24 8.52
N PRO A 65 7.30 -6.43 7.80
CA PRO A 65 7.42 -7.48 6.79
C PRO A 65 7.45 -8.89 7.42
N GLY A 66 7.60 -9.01 8.75
CA GLY A 66 7.60 -10.30 9.44
C GLY A 66 8.76 -11.21 9.03
N ILE A 67 9.90 -10.63 8.67
CA ILE A 67 11.11 -11.36 8.24
C ILE A 67 11.87 -11.82 9.50
N PRO A 68 12.07 -13.13 9.72
CA PRO A 68 12.87 -13.63 10.84
C PRO A 68 14.34 -13.20 10.71
N GLU A 69 15.01 -12.83 11.80
CA GLU A 69 16.44 -12.48 11.79
C GLU A 69 17.33 -13.63 11.26
N SER A 70 16.93 -14.88 11.53
CA SER A 70 17.68 -16.06 11.11
C SER A 70 17.48 -16.36 9.62
N THR A 71 18.55 -16.20 8.84
CA THR A 71 18.60 -16.60 7.42
C THR A 71 18.33 -18.10 7.21
N GLN A 72 18.52 -18.95 8.23
CA GLN A 72 18.10 -20.36 8.18
C GLN A 72 16.57 -20.47 8.19
N VAL A 73 15.89 -19.78 9.12
CA VAL A 73 14.42 -19.78 9.20
C VAL A 73 13.82 -19.17 7.93
N GLN A 74 14.38 -18.08 7.42
CA GLN A 74 13.98 -17.51 6.11
C GLN A 74 14.02 -18.57 4.99
N GLN A 75 15.07 -19.40 4.93
CA GLN A 75 15.19 -20.45 3.91
C GLN A 75 14.24 -21.63 4.14
N GLU A 76 14.02 -22.05 5.39
CA GLU A 76 13.10 -23.14 5.74
C GLU A 76 11.63 -22.77 5.48
N GLU A 77 11.26 -21.52 5.78
CA GLU A 77 9.92 -20.95 5.57
C GLU A 77 9.71 -20.38 4.15
N GLY A 78 10.76 -20.25 3.34
CA GLY A 78 10.68 -19.78 1.95
C GLY A 78 10.49 -18.27 1.80
N ILE A 79 10.91 -17.49 2.80
CA ILE A 79 10.77 -16.03 2.84
C ILE A 79 11.92 -15.39 2.05
N TRP A 80 11.57 -14.60 1.03
CA TRP A 80 12.48 -13.70 0.33
C TRP A 80 12.43 -12.31 0.98
N PRO A 81 13.51 -11.82 1.64
CA PRO A 81 13.45 -10.58 2.42
C PRO A 81 13.07 -9.33 1.62
N GLU A 82 13.65 -9.13 0.44
CA GLU A 82 13.43 -7.89 -0.34
C GLU A 82 12.07 -7.87 -1.03
N LEU A 83 11.59 -9.02 -1.53
CA LEU A 83 10.20 -9.20 -1.94
C LEU A 83 9.22 -8.97 -0.78
N ARG A 84 9.48 -9.52 0.41
CA ARG A 84 8.59 -9.38 1.57
C ARG A 84 8.52 -7.93 2.10
N LYS A 85 9.59 -7.15 1.94
CA LYS A 85 9.57 -5.68 2.11
C LYS A 85 8.72 -4.99 1.04
N ALA A 86 8.82 -5.42 -0.22
CA ALA A 86 8.02 -4.90 -1.32
C ALA A 86 6.51 -5.16 -1.09
N GLU A 87 6.16 -6.38 -0.68
CA GLU A 87 4.82 -6.76 -0.22
C GLU A 87 4.31 -5.84 0.90
N ALA A 88 5.16 -5.47 1.87
CA ALA A 88 4.77 -4.62 2.99
C ALA A 88 4.39 -3.18 2.59
N VAL A 89 5.10 -2.58 1.63
CA VAL A 89 4.73 -1.28 1.05
C VAL A 89 3.46 -1.42 0.21
N ARG A 90 3.41 -2.44 -0.65
CA ARG A 90 2.27 -2.70 -1.55
C ARG A 90 0.97 -2.96 -0.79
N SER A 91 1.00 -3.74 0.29
CA SER A 91 -0.14 -3.97 1.19
C SER A 91 -0.62 -2.69 1.87
N ALA A 92 0.27 -1.73 2.20
CA ALA A 92 -0.15 -0.44 2.74
C ALA A 92 -0.99 0.35 1.71
N PHE A 93 -0.59 0.34 0.42
CA PHE A 93 -1.39 0.94 -0.66
C PHE A 93 -2.73 0.25 -0.89
N LYS A 94 -2.77 -1.08 -0.96
CA LYS A 94 -4.05 -1.79 -1.13
C LYS A 94 -4.98 -1.55 0.07
N LEU A 95 -4.45 -1.46 1.30
CA LEU A 95 -5.23 -1.04 2.47
C LEU A 95 -5.72 0.42 2.37
N LYS A 96 -4.88 1.38 1.96
CA LYS A 96 -5.30 2.77 1.72
C LYS A 96 -6.43 2.85 0.70
N GLN A 97 -6.31 2.14 -0.42
CA GLN A 97 -7.33 2.08 -1.48
C GLN A 97 -8.66 1.52 -0.96
N TRP A 98 -8.66 0.39 -0.24
CA TRP A 98 -9.88 -0.20 0.31
C TRP A 98 -10.52 0.63 1.43
N ILE A 99 -9.72 1.31 2.26
CA ILE A 99 -10.25 2.20 3.32
C ILE A 99 -10.81 3.51 2.73
N HIS A 100 -10.18 4.05 1.68
CA HIS A 100 -10.65 5.24 0.98
C HIS A 100 -12.10 5.08 0.44
N ARG A 101 -12.46 3.88 -0.04
CA ARG A 101 -13.81 3.53 -0.50
C ARG A 101 -14.92 3.71 0.55
N TYR A 102 -14.58 3.79 1.84
CA TYR A 102 -15.56 4.10 2.89
C TYR A 102 -15.86 5.60 3.03
N ASN A 103 -14.98 6.50 2.56
CA ASN A 103 -15.14 7.97 2.60
C ASN A 103 -15.51 8.52 4.00
N GLN A 104 -14.73 8.15 5.01
CA GLN A 104 -14.92 8.59 6.41
C GLN A 104 -13.71 9.33 7.00
N PHE A 105 -12.52 9.08 6.49
CA PHE A 105 -11.31 9.83 6.82
C PHE A 105 -11.21 11.06 5.91
N ASP A 106 -10.59 12.11 6.42
CA ASP A 106 -10.27 13.30 5.63
C ASP A 106 -9.00 13.07 4.79
N SER A 107 -8.00 12.47 5.40
CA SER A 107 -6.75 12.05 4.78
C SER A 107 -6.36 10.64 5.23
N ILE A 108 -5.78 9.87 4.30
CA ILE A 108 -5.14 8.59 4.57
C ILE A 108 -3.72 8.68 4.00
N VAL A 109 -2.72 8.58 4.87
CA VAL A 109 -1.30 8.73 4.52
C VAL A 109 -0.54 7.43 4.75
N ILE A 110 0.34 7.07 3.82
CA ILE A 110 1.30 5.97 4.02
C ILE A 110 2.60 6.53 4.59
N ALA A 111 3.03 5.94 5.70
CA ALA A 111 4.11 6.49 6.52
C ALA A 111 5.26 5.50 6.69
N ALA A 112 6.45 6.04 6.96
CA ALA A 112 7.65 5.23 7.21
C ALA A 112 7.59 4.43 8.53
N ASP A 113 6.87 4.98 9.52
CA ASP A 113 6.57 4.41 10.84
C ASP A 113 5.43 5.21 11.52
N THR A 114 5.22 5.05 12.83
CA THR A 114 4.20 5.78 13.61
C THR A 114 4.67 7.14 14.15
N SER A 115 5.72 7.76 13.59
CA SER A 115 6.20 9.08 14.04
C SER A 115 5.47 10.25 13.37
N VAL A 116 4.73 10.03 12.29
CA VAL A 116 3.85 11.02 11.66
C VAL A 116 2.62 11.31 12.55
N SER A 117 2.19 12.57 12.62
CA SER A 117 1.09 13.00 13.48
C SER A 117 -0.28 12.71 12.84
N ALA A 118 -0.80 11.49 13.06
CA ALA A 118 -2.14 11.08 12.67
C ALA A 118 -3.05 10.89 13.90
N ASP A 119 -4.37 10.93 13.66
CA ASP A 119 -5.38 10.68 14.69
C ASP A 119 -5.51 9.19 15.00
N ILE A 120 -5.38 8.35 13.96
CA ILE A 120 -5.54 6.90 14.01
C ILE A 120 -4.42 6.25 13.20
N TYR A 121 -3.96 5.08 13.64
CA TYR A 121 -2.89 4.30 13.03
C TYR A 121 -3.39 2.88 12.79
N LEU A 122 -3.34 2.41 11.54
CA LEU A 122 -3.52 0.99 11.19
C LEU A 122 -2.14 0.33 11.14
N ILE A 123 -1.74 -0.35 12.22
CA ILE A 123 -0.43 -0.98 12.34
C ILE A 123 -0.58 -2.45 11.94
N GLY A 124 0.05 -2.85 10.83
CA GLY A 124 -0.03 -4.20 10.27
C GLY A 124 1.32 -4.94 10.18
N ARG A 125 1.25 -6.27 10.08
CA ARG A 125 2.38 -7.20 9.89
C ARG A 125 2.00 -8.30 8.91
N ILE A 126 2.86 -8.61 7.95
CA ILE A 126 2.71 -9.79 7.09
C ILE A 126 3.19 -11.03 7.85
N VAL A 127 2.26 -11.96 8.11
CA VAL A 127 2.53 -13.22 8.84
C VAL A 127 2.76 -14.39 7.87
N GLU A 128 2.23 -14.29 6.66
CA GLU A 128 2.43 -15.25 5.57
C GLU A 128 2.07 -14.58 4.25
N SER A 129 2.91 -14.76 3.26
CA SER A 129 2.59 -14.57 1.84
C SER A 129 3.37 -15.60 1.07
N ASP A 130 2.67 -16.46 0.32
CA ASP A 130 3.25 -17.54 -0.48
C ASP A 130 2.68 -17.59 -1.92
N GLY A 131 2.08 -16.51 -2.41
CA GLY A 131 1.44 -16.43 -3.73
C GLY A 131 0.10 -17.14 -3.85
N GLU A 132 -0.17 -18.19 -3.05
CA GLU A 132 -1.52 -18.77 -2.94
C GLU A 132 -2.29 -18.21 -1.75
N THR A 133 -1.59 -17.82 -0.69
CA THR A 133 -2.16 -17.50 0.61
C THR A 133 -1.47 -16.28 1.20
N MET A 134 -2.25 -15.28 1.64
CA MET A 134 -1.75 -14.14 2.40
C MET A 134 -2.44 -14.03 3.76
N ARG A 135 -1.68 -13.69 4.80
CA ARG A 135 -2.15 -13.48 6.18
C ARG A 135 -1.51 -12.23 6.75
N ILE A 136 -2.34 -11.28 7.18
CA ILE A 136 -1.91 -10.03 7.81
C ILE A 136 -2.46 -10.02 9.25
N ALA A 137 -1.56 -9.80 10.21
CA ALA A 137 -1.91 -9.41 11.58
C ALA A 137 -1.97 -7.88 11.65
N TYR A 138 -2.89 -7.31 12.41
CA TYR A 138 -3.04 -5.85 12.52
C TYR A 138 -3.73 -5.44 13.82
N LYS A 139 -3.56 -4.17 14.16
CA LYS A 139 -4.33 -3.49 15.20
C LYS A 139 -4.61 -2.04 14.80
N VAL A 140 -5.72 -1.49 15.28
CA VAL A 140 -6.05 -0.06 15.15
C VAL A 140 -5.76 0.62 16.48
N VAL A 141 -5.02 1.72 16.45
CA VAL A 141 -4.60 2.49 17.64
C VAL A 141 -4.86 3.98 17.37
N ASP A 142 -5.40 4.72 18.35
CA ASP A 142 -5.54 6.18 18.22
C ASP A 142 -4.36 6.99 18.82
N ALA A 143 -4.31 8.28 18.52
CA ALA A 143 -3.27 9.23 18.94
C ALA A 143 -3.02 9.29 20.46
N ARG A 144 -3.95 8.80 21.29
CA ARG A 144 -3.75 8.66 22.74
C ARG A 144 -2.97 7.40 23.12
N GLY A 145 -2.55 6.60 22.13
CA GLY A 145 -2.00 5.25 22.29
C GLY A 145 -3.06 4.17 22.51
N VAL A 146 -4.36 4.52 22.54
CA VAL A 146 -5.43 3.57 22.91
C VAL A 146 -5.70 2.62 21.74
N SER A 147 -5.43 1.34 21.94
CA SER A 147 -5.79 0.30 20.99
C SER A 147 -7.32 0.16 20.94
N TRP A 148 -7.89 0.29 19.75
CA TRP A 148 -9.32 0.05 19.50
C TRP A 148 -9.61 -1.44 19.44
N THR A 149 -8.67 -2.20 18.86
CA THR A 149 -8.70 -3.65 18.76
C THR A 149 -7.53 -4.27 19.53
N GLU A 150 -7.69 -5.51 19.98
CA GLU A 150 -6.55 -6.41 20.17
C GLU A 150 -5.85 -6.68 18.82
N GLU A 151 -4.69 -7.34 18.80
CA GLU A 151 -4.08 -7.78 17.54
C GLU A 151 -4.98 -8.83 16.86
N ARG A 152 -5.64 -8.43 15.77
CA ARG A 152 -6.46 -9.30 14.92
C ARG A 152 -5.59 -9.91 13.83
N THR A 153 -6.08 -10.96 13.18
CA THR A 153 -5.38 -11.59 12.05
C THR A 153 -6.38 -12.08 11.03
N LYS A 154 -6.31 -11.52 9.81
CA LYS A 154 -7.16 -11.89 8.66
C LYS A 154 -6.32 -12.69 7.66
N LYS A 155 -6.98 -13.52 6.85
CA LYS A 155 -6.31 -14.46 5.94
C LYS A 155 -7.15 -14.74 4.69
N HIS A 156 -6.58 -14.51 3.51
CA HIS A 156 -7.17 -14.95 2.25
C HIS A 156 -6.38 -16.11 1.63
N ARG A 157 -7.03 -16.85 0.73
CA ARG A 157 -6.39 -17.80 -0.20
C ARG A 157 -7.04 -17.65 -1.56
N VAL A 158 -6.21 -17.46 -2.58
CA VAL A 158 -6.59 -17.36 -3.99
C VAL A 158 -7.32 -18.62 -4.44
N GLU A 159 -8.42 -18.44 -5.19
CA GLU A 159 -9.20 -19.56 -5.73
C GLU A 159 -8.48 -20.28 -6.87
N LEU A 160 -8.78 -21.57 -7.07
CA LEU A 160 -8.41 -22.26 -8.30
C LEU A 160 -9.13 -21.64 -9.49
N GLY A 161 -8.42 -21.39 -10.58
CA GLY A 161 -8.97 -20.68 -11.73
C GLY A 161 -9.08 -19.17 -11.53
N TRP A 162 -8.34 -18.55 -10.60
CA TRP A 162 -8.40 -17.10 -10.40
C TRP A 162 -7.59 -16.34 -11.46
N HIS A 163 -6.35 -16.74 -11.74
CA HIS A 163 -5.52 -16.10 -12.78
C HIS A 163 -6.07 -16.40 -14.18
N GLU A 164 -6.70 -17.56 -14.34
CA GLU A 164 -7.31 -18.03 -15.58
C GLU A 164 -8.70 -17.40 -15.88
N ARG A 165 -9.23 -16.52 -15.02
CA ARG A 165 -10.51 -15.82 -15.21
C ARG A 165 -10.32 -14.53 -16.02
N TYR A 166 -10.92 -14.49 -17.21
CA TYR A 166 -11.02 -13.26 -18.01
C TYR A 166 -11.69 -12.13 -17.21
N GLY A 167 -11.03 -10.98 -17.10
CA GLY A 167 -11.49 -9.83 -16.31
C GLY A 167 -10.89 -9.72 -14.89
N ASN A 168 -10.01 -10.65 -14.49
CA ASN A 168 -9.21 -10.50 -13.25
C ASN A 168 -7.86 -9.78 -13.47
N THR A 169 -7.51 -9.42 -14.71
CA THR A 169 -6.21 -8.83 -15.08
C THR A 169 -5.91 -7.49 -14.40
N ASP A 170 -6.95 -6.74 -14.01
CA ASP A 170 -6.82 -5.41 -13.37
C ASP A 170 -7.20 -5.46 -11.86
N ARG A 171 -7.08 -6.62 -11.20
CA ARG A 171 -7.55 -6.86 -9.81
C ARG A 171 -6.50 -7.60 -8.97
N ASP A 172 -6.51 -7.43 -7.66
CA ASP A 172 -5.57 -8.14 -6.77
C ASP A 172 -6.17 -9.47 -6.28
N PRO A 173 -5.45 -10.61 -6.37
CA PRO A 173 -5.93 -11.88 -5.85
C PRO A 173 -6.08 -11.91 -4.31
N PHE A 174 -5.53 -10.91 -3.60
CA PHE A 174 -5.71 -10.66 -2.18
C PHE A 174 -6.63 -9.47 -1.86
N ASP A 175 -7.30 -8.84 -2.84
CA ASP A 175 -8.30 -7.77 -2.59
C ASP A 175 -9.31 -8.09 -1.47
N PRO A 176 -9.85 -9.32 -1.35
CA PRO A 176 -10.75 -9.66 -0.24
C PRO A 176 -10.10 -9.53 1.14
N LEU A 177 -8.78 -9.76 1.28
CA LEU A 177 -8.06 -9.56 2.55
C LEU A 177 -8.03 -8.09 2.95
N TYR A 178 -7.73 -7.21 1.99
CA TYR A 178 -7.63 -5.78 2.22
C TYR A 178 -9.01 -5.16 2.52
N ASN A 179 -10.04 -5.59 1.79
CA ASN A 179 -11.43 -5.23 2.08
C ASN A 179 -11.89 -5.72 3.48
N GLU A 180 -11.59 -6.97 3.86
CA GLU A 180 -11.91 -7.49 5.19
C GLU A 180 -11.22 -6.73 6.33
N ILE A 181 -10.05 -6.11 6.10
CA ILE A 181 -9.36 -5.27 7.10
C ILE A 181 -9.95 -3.86 7.08
N ALA A 182 -10.30 -3.31 5.92
CA ALA A 182 -10.94 -2.01 5.79
C ALA A 182 -12.34 -1.97 6.44
N GLU A 183 -13.14 -3.03 6.31
CA GLU A 183 -14.44 -3.17 6.98
C GLU A 183 -14.29 -3.17 8.51
N ASP A 184 -13.27 -3.88 9.02
CA ASP A 184 -12.90 -3.90 10.44
C ASP A 184 -12.58 -2.48 10.96
N VAL A 185 -11.79 -1.69 10.23
CA VAL A 185 -11.47 -0.28 10.58
C VAL A 185 -12.72 0.59 10.56
N TYR A 186 -13.57 0.43 9.54
CA TYR A 186 -14.80 1.21 9.38
C TYR A 186 -15.83 0.95 10.49
N GLU A 187 -16.05 -0.30 10.90
CA GLU A 187 -17.02 -0.61 11.96
C GLU A 187 -16.57 -0.08 13.34
N GLU A 188 -15.27 -0.13 13.66
CA GLU A 188 -14.70 0.49 14.86
C GLU A 188 -14.88 2.02 14.87
N LEU A 189 -14.60 2.68 13.73
CA LEU A 189 -14.82 4.12 13.57
C LEU A 189 -16.32 4.48 13.71
N LYS A 190 -17.20 3.66 13.14
CA LYS A 190 -18.66 3.82 13.14
C LYS A 190 -19.29 3.60 14.51
N GLU A 191 -18.71 2.79 15.39
CA GLU A 191 -19.12 2.75 16.80
C GLU A 191 -18.76 4.07 17.51
N ARG A 192 -17.53 4.55 17.31
CA ARG A 192 -17.02 5.78 17.94
C ARG A 192 -17.71 7.04 17.40
N GLY A 193 -18.13 7.04 16.14
CA GLY A 193 -18.93 8.09 15.51
C GLY A 193 -20.31 8.25 16.15
N LYS A 194 -21.01 7.15 16.48
CA LYS A 194 -22.27 7.21 17.24
C LYS A 194 -22.05 7.84 18.61
N ALA A 195 -21.05 7.36 19.35
CA ALA A 195 -20.71 7.88 20.68
C ALA A 195 -20.25 9.36 20.65
N HIS A 196 -19.69 9.82 19.53
CA HIS A 196 -19.39 11.23 19.29
C HIS A 196 -20.67 12.07 19.11
N VAL A 197 -21.58 11.66 18.22
CA VAL A 197 -22.86 12.37 18.00
C VAL A 197 -23.70 12.42 19.29
N GLU A 198 -23.80 11.31 20.02
CA GLU A 198 -24.47 11.26 21.32
C GLU A 198 -23.85 12.23 22.34
N ARG A 199 -22.53 12.43 22.32
CA ARG A 199 -21.85 13.41 23.18
C ARG A 199 -22.13 14.85 22.77
N LEU A 200 -22.18 15.17 21.47
CA LEU A 200 -22.55 16.51 21.02
C LEU A 200 -23.98 16.86 21.46
N GLU A 201 -24.93 15.94 21.24
CA GLU A 201 -26.30 16.04 21.74
C GLU A 201 -26.39 16.23 23.27
N GLN A 202 -25.50 15.60 24.03
CA GLN A 202 -25.42 15.79 25.49
C GLN A 202 -24.88 17.19 25.85
N ASN A 203 -23.87 17.66 25.13
CA ASN A 203 -23.23 18.97 25.34
C ASN A 203 -24.21 20.13 25.07
N GLU A 204 -25.01 20.06 24.00
CA GLU A 204 -26.06 21.05 23.71
C GLU A 204 -27.05 21.21 24.86
N LYS A 205 -27.41 20.10 25.53
CA LYS A 205 -28.40 20.05 26.62
C LYS A 205 -27.85 20.59 27.95
N VAL A 206 -26.52 20.72 28.13
CA VAL A 206 -25.88 21.23 29.35
C VAL A 206 -25.20 22.60 29.20
N GLY A 207 -24.98 23.06 27.97
CA GLY A 207 -24.33 24.33 27.64
C GLY A 207 -22.80 24.27 27.64
N PRO A 208 -22.11 25.25 27.02
CA PRO A 208 -20.68 25.20 26.75
C PRO A 208 -19.81 25.08 28.02
N GLU A 209 -20.21 25.73 29.12
CA GLU A 209 -19.51 25.65 30.43
C GLU A 209 -19.40 24.24 31.01
N LYS A 210 -20.22 23.30 30.52
CA LYS A 210 -20.31 21.91 31.00
C LYS A 210 -20.11 20.89 29.88
N ALA A 211 -19.83 21.35 28.66
CA ALA A 211 -19.53 20.49 27.54
C ALA A 211 -18.26 19.67 27.82
N ARG A 212 -18.22 18.45 27.28
CA ARG A 212 -17.07 17.55 27.41
C ARG A 212 -16.69 17.02 26.04
N TYR A 213 -15.40 16.88 25.78
CA TYR A 213 -14.92 16.19 24.59
C TYR A 213 -15.56 14.80 24.47
N SER A 214 -15.98 14.47 23.25
CA SER A 214 -16.19 13.10 22.80
C SER A 214 -14.85 12.35 22.72
N GLU A 215 -14.91 11.03 22.57
CA GLU A 215 -13.68 10.25 22.37
C GLU A 215 -12.93 10.67 21.10
N LEU A 216 -13.63 10.99 20.00
CA LEU A 216 -12.98 11.49 18.78
C LEU A 216 -12.32 12.87 18.96
N GLN A 217 -12.95 13.79 19.69
CA GLN A 217 -12.32 15.09 20.00
C GLN A 217 -11.12 14.97 20.94
N LYS A 218 -11.11 14.01 21.86
CA LYS A 218 -9.91 13.71 22.66
C LYS A 218 -8.78 13.23 21.75
N ILE A 219 -9.07 12.39 20.77
CA ILE A 219 -8.07 11.86 19.84
C ILE A 219 -7.41 13.00 19.04
N THR A 220 -8.20 13.87 18.39
CA THR A 220 -7.65 15.01 17.62
C THR A 220 -6.85 15.96 18.51
N THR A 221 -7.40 16.32 19.68
CA THR A 221 -6.71 17.21 20.63
C THR A 221 -5.42 16.57 21.16
N THR A 222 -5.37 15.25 21.37
CA THR A 222 -4.14 14.56 21.79
C THR A 222 -3.12 14.45 20.66
N ARG A 223 -3.51 14.24 19.39
CA ARG A 223 -2.62 14.38 18.23
C ARG A 223 -1.94 15.75 18.26
N ASP A 224 -2.75 16.80 18.32
CA ASP A 224 -2.25 18.19 18.30
C ASP A 224 -1.30 18.46 19.48
N LEU A 225 -1.69 18.08 20.70
CA LEU A 225 -0.88 18.31 21.90
C LEU A 225 0.40 17.44 21.92
N ALA A 226 0.39 16.25 21.33
CA ALA A 226 1.59 15.41 21.20
C ALA A 226 2.60 16.03 20.23
N PHE A 227 2.13 16.58 19.10
CA PHE A 227 2.95 17.37 18.18
C PHE A 227 3.44 18.67 18.85
N ALA A 228 2.55 19.39 19.54
CA ALA A 228 2.88 20.64 20.22
C ALA A 228 3.98 20.44 21.28
N ARG A 229 3.91 19.35 22.04
CA ARG A 229 4.91 18.95 23.03
C ARG A 229 6.25 18.52 22.41
N PHE A 230 6.23 18.00 21.19
CA PHE A 230 7.46 17.70 20.44
C PHE A 230 8.17 18.98 19.97
N VAL A 231 7.44 19.97 19.45
CA VAL A 231 8.06 21.23 18.95
C VAL A 231 8.32 22.28 20.03
N SER A 232 7.60 22.25 21.17
CA SER A 232 7.78 23.24 22.25
C SER A 232 7.62 22.66 23.66
N PRO A 233 8.58 22.92 24.58
CA PRO A 233 8.48 22.49 25.96
C PRO A 233 7.30 23.05 26.76
N GLU A 234 6.63 24.11 26.29
CA GLU A 234 5.49 24.73 27.00
C GLU A 234 4.26 23.81 27.08
N TYR A 235 4.13 22.86 26.15
CA TYR A 235 3.02 21.90 26.10
C TYR A 235 3.31 20.59 26.85
N ASN A 236 4.44 20.47 27.57
CA ASN A 236 4.76 19.25 28.33
C ASN A 236 3.67 18.86 29.35
N ASP A 237 3.13 19.84 30.07
CA ASP A 237 2.16 19.65 31.15
C ASP A 237 0.70 19.52 30.64
N TYR A 238 0.47 19.67 29.33
CA TYR A 238 -0.89 19.58 28.74
C TYR A 238 -1.38 18.13 28.63
N LEU A 239 -0.46 17.16 28.53
CA LEU A 239 -0.76 15.72 28.49
C LEU A 239 0.02 14.94 29.54
N GLU A 240 -0.69 14.14 30.33
CA GLU A 240 -0.09 13.16 31.26
C GLU A 240 -0.06 11.77 30.62
N VAL A 241 0.97 10.97 30.92
CA VAL A 241 1.04 9.56 30.50
C VAL A 241 0.48 8.67 31.62
N GLN A 242 -0.74 8.16 31.43
CA GLN A 242 -1.41 7.23 32.32
C GLN A 242 -1.24 5.79 31.80
N GLY A 243 -0.22 5.11 32.32
CA GLY A 243 0.14 3.75 31.92
C GLY A 243 0.75 3.72 30.52
N SER A 244 -0.01 3.23 29.53
CA SER A 244 0.37 3.21 28.11
C SER A 244 -0.29 4.32 27.27
N HIS A 245 -1.10 5.18 27.88
CA HIS A 245 -1.97 6.11 27.17
C HIS A 245 -1.76 7.57 27.61
N TRP A 246 -2.13 8.51 26.76
CA TRP A 246 -2.06 9.94 27.03
C TRP A 246 -3.45 10.49 27.43
N ASP A 247 -3.51 11.29 28.50
CA ASP A 247 -4.74 11.94 28.99
C ASP A 247 -4.58 13.46 29.08
N ILE A 248 -5.62 14.20 28.70
CA ILE A 248 -5.58 15.66 28.50
C ILE A 248 -5.79 16.37 29.84
N GLN A 249 -4.73 17.01 30.34
CA GLN A 249 -4.76 17.80 31.57
C GLN A 249 -5.19 19.25 31.32
N ILE A 250 -4.80 19.80 30.16
CA ILE A 250 -5.07 21.19 29.79
C ILE A 250 -5.60 21.20 28.35
N ALA A 251 -6.78 21.77 28.14
CA ALA A 251 -7.30 22.03 26.79
C ALA A 251 -6.53 23.21 26.16
N PRO A 252 -6.15 23.14 24.87
CA PRO A 252 -5.46 24.23 24.19
C PRO A 252 -6.35 25.47 24.05
N ASP A 253 -5.77 26.66 24.15
CA ASP A 253 -6.42 27.88 23.68
C ASP A 253 -6.30 27.96 22.15
N GLU A 254 -7.32 27.44 21.47
CA GLU A 254 -7.46 27.47 20.00
C GLU A 254 -7.37 28.90 19.40
N GLN A 255 -7.57 29.94 20.22
CA GLN A 255 -7.51 31.33 19.78
C GLN A 255 -6.17 32.02 20.08
N SER A 256 -5.24 31.33 20.73
CA SER A 256 -3.88 31.83 20.97
C SER A 256 -3.02 31.86 19.70
N GLU A 257 -2.04 32.76 19.65
CA GLU A 257 -1.10 32.86 18.52
C GLU A 257 -0.15 31.65 18.46
N SER A 258 0.32 31.18 19.63
CA SER A 258 1.16 29.99 19.74
C SER A 258 0.44 28.76 19.19
N TRP A 259 -0.83 28.52 19.55
CA TRP A 259 -1.58 27.37 19.04
C TRP A 259 -1.81 27.41 17.52
N ARG A 260 -2.13 28.58 16.95
CA ARG A 260 -2.23 28.70 15.48
C ARG A 260 -0.89 28.39 14.80
N ARG A 261 0.24 28.84 15.36
CA ARG A 261 1.58 28.48 14.86
C ARG A 261 1.88 26.98 14.97
N ILE A 262 1.43 26.29 16.03
CA ILE A 262 1.52 24.82 16.14
C ILE A 262 0.79 24.17 14.96
N GLN A 263 -0.45 24.60 14.68
CA GLN A 263 -1.25 24.04 13.60
C GLN A 263 -0.63 24.27 12.21
N THR A 264 -0.09 25.47 11.92
CA THR A 264 0.61 25.72 10.65
C THR A 264 1.87 24.85 10.49
N ILE A 265 2.64 24.63 11.56
CA ILE A 265 3.85 23.80 11.51
C ILE A 265 3.48 22.30 11.44
N MET A 266 2.35 21.87 12.01
CA MET A 266 1.84 20.51 11.83
C MET A 266 1.35 20.26 10.39
N TYR A 267 0.79 21.27 9.72
CA TYR A 267 0.46 21.21 8.29
C TYR A 267 1.72 21.02 7.42
N ARG A 268 2.85 21.65 7.78
CA ARG A 268 4.16 21.38 7.15
C ARG A 268 4.66 19.95 7.38
N GLU A 269 4.26 19.29 8.47
CA GLU A 269 4.53 17.84 8.66
C GLU A 269 3.69 16.98 7.70
N ASP A 270 2.45 17.38 7.38
CA ASP A 270 1.60 16.68 6.42
C ASP A 270 2.11 16.82 4.97
N GLU A 271 2.46 18.03 4.51
CA GLU A 271 3.02 18.25 3.16
C GLU A 271 4.25 17.36 2.89
N PHE A 272 5.15 17.23 3.87
CA PHE A 272 6.33 16.37 3.72
C PHE A 272 5.99 14.87 3.85
N ALA A 273 4.96 14.51 4.61
CA ALA A 273 4.46 13.13 4.65
C ALA A 273 3.87 12.70 3.29
N GLN A 274 3.29 13.63 2.52
CA GLN A 274 2.86 13.37 1.13
C GLN A 274 4.08 13.09 0.23
N VAL A 275 5.15 13.89 0.30
CA VAL A 275 6.41 13.63 -0.43
C VAL A 275 7.05 12.27 -0.08
N ILE A 276 6.93 11.84 1.18
CA ILE A 276 7.32 10.50 1.61
C ILE A 276 6.42 9.42 1.00
N GLU A 277 5.11 9.63 0.92
CA GLU A 277 4.19 8.70 0.27
C GLU A 277 4.43 8.62 -1.25
N ASP A 278 4.73 9.73 -1.92
CA ASP A 278 5.08 9.77 -3.36
C ASP A 278 6.29 8.88 -3.69
N HIS A 279 7.28 8.81 -2.78
CA HIS A 279 8.42 7.88 -2.91
C HIS A 279 8.01 6.41 -2.77
N TYR A 280 7.04 6.10 -1.91
CA TYR A 280 6.49 4.74 -1.80
C TYR A 280 5.56 4.39 -2.98
N GLU A 281 4.82 5.36 -3.52
CA GLU A 281 3.96 5.22 -4.70
C GLU A 281 4.79 4.97 -5.96
N GLY A 282 5.81 5.80 -6.21
CA GLY A 282 6.74 5.60 -7.32
C GLY A 282 7.50 4.27 -7.25
N PHE A 283 7.77 3.75 -6.06
CA PHE A 283 8.29 2.38 -5.89
C PHE A 283 7.24 1.31 -6.20
N ARG A 284 6.01 1.43 -5.69
CA ARG A 284 4.88 0.51 -5.97
C ARG A 284 4.69 0.36 -7.47
N ASP A 285 4.59 1.46 -8.21
CA ASP A 285 4.29 1.45 -9.64
C ASP A 285 5.44 0.88 -10.49
N GLN A 286 6.67 0.85 -9.96
CA GLN A 286 7.80 0.17 -10.60
C GLN A 286 7.78 -1.35 -10.37
N ILE A 287 7.17 -1.84 -9.28
CA ILE A 287 7.13 -3.29 -8.97
C ILE A 287 5.81 -3.99 -9.34
N GLU A 288 4.71 -3.26 -9.58
CA GLU A 288 3.36 -3.85 -9.62
C GLU A 288 3.25 -4.99 -10.65
N GLY A 289 3.71 -4.77 -11.90
CA GLY A 289 3.64 -5.78 -12.96
C GLY A 289 4.56 -7.00 -12.75
N ASP A 290 5.77 -6.79 -12.22
CA ASP A 290 6.67 -7.89 -11.84
C ASP A 290 6.09 -8.70 -10.67
N TYR A 291 5.43 -8.02 -9.74
CA TYR A 291 4.78 -8.65 -8.60
C TYR A 291 3.53 -9.44 -9.00
N GLU A 292 2.70 -8.93 -9.91
CA GLU A 292 1.57 -9.66 -10.50
C GLU A 292 2.05 -10.91 -11.26
N GLN A 293 3.10 -10.79 -12.08
CA GLN A 293 3.73 -11.91 -12.76
C GLN A 293 4.27 -12.94 -11.75
N TRP A 294 4.90 -12.49 -10.65
CA TRP A 294 5.35 -13.35 -9.56
C TRP A 294 4.18 -14.05 -8.85
N GLN A 295 3.04 -13.38 -8.63
CA GLN A 295 1.86 -14.00 -8.02
C GLN A 295 1.31 -15.14 -8.90
N GLU A 296 1.10 -14.90 -10.19
CA GLU A 296 0.63 -15.92 -11.13
C GLU A 296 1.59 -17.12 -11.21
N ASP A 297 2.89 -16.86 -11.27
CA ASP A 297 3.94 -17.88 -11.28
C ASP A 297 4.01 -18.71 -9.98
N THR A 298 3.79 -18.08 -8.82
CA THR A 298 3.93 -18.72 -7.51
C THR A 298 2.69 -19.52 -7.12
N PHE A 299 1.50 -19.01 -7.47
CA PHE A 299 0.20 -19.63 -7.18
C PHE A 299 0.16 -21.16 -7.41
N PRO A 300 0.53 -21.71 -8.58
CA PRO A 300 0.51 -23.16 -8.80
C PRO A 300 1.50 -23.92 -7.90
N VAL A 301 2.70 -23.37 -7.66
CA VAL A 301 3.75 -24.02 -6.85
C VAL A 301 3.31 -24.13 -5.39
N ALA A 302 2.87 -23.02 -4.80
CA ALA A 302 2.40 -22.99 -3.43
C ALA A 302 1.14 -23.84 -3.21
N ARG A 303 0.20 -23.82 -4.18
CA ARG A 303 -0.97 -24.70 -4.19
C ARG A 303 -0.59 -26.19 -4.15
N GLU A 304 0.35 -26.64 -4.99
CA GLU A 304 0.81 -28.04 -4.98
C GLU A 304 1.56 -28.41 -3.70
N VAL A 305 2.42 -27.53 -3.18
CA VAL A 305 3.08 -27.72 -1.87
C VAL A 305 2.05 -27.87 -0.75
N ARG A 306 0.99 -27.04 -0.75
CA ARG A 306 -0.12 -27.14 0.21
C ARG A 306 -0.96 -28.41 0.03
N LEU A 307 -1.13 -28.90 -1.20
CA LEU A 307 -1.85 -30.15 -1.48
C LEU A 307 -1.04 -31.37 -1.02
N ALA A 308 0.27 -31.37 -1.25
CA ALA A 308 1.20 -32.38 -0.73
C ALA A 308 1.21 -32.41 0.81
N LYS A 309 1.35 -31.25 1.48
CA LYS A 309 1.22 -31.09 2.95
C LYS A 309 -0.11 -31.61 3.53
N ARG A 310 -1.14 -31.79 2.69
CA ARG A 310 -2.48 -32.28 3.08
C ARG A 310 -2.73 -33.74 2.68
N GLY A 311 -1.72 -34.48 2.24
CA GLY A 311 -1.84 -35.88 1.81
C GLY A 311 -2.68 -36.06 0.54
N ARG A 312 -2.78 -35.01 -0.29
CA ARG A 312 -3.59 -35.00 -1.54
C ARG A 312 -2.71 -34.69 -2.74
N ALA A 313 -1.80 -35.58 -3.08
CA ALA A 313 -1.00 -35.48 -4.30
C ALA A 313 -1.93 -35.60 -5.54
N ILE A 314 -2.30 -34.45 -6.12
CA ILE A 314 -2.92 -34.39 -7.44
C ILE A 314 -1.82 -34.65 -8.47
N LYS A 315 -2.16 -35.26 -9.63
CA LYS A 315 -1.21 -35.36 -10.73
C LYS A 315 -0.90 -33.94 -11.23
N ALA A 316 0.35 -33.52 -11.09
CA ALA A 316 0.79 -32.15 -11.28
C ALA A 316 0.26 -31.50 -12.57
N ILE A 317 -0.15 -30.24 -12.48
CA ILE A 317 -0.50 -29.43 -13.65
C ILE A 317 0.76 -29.27 -14.52
N VAL A 318 0.59 -29.43 -15.84
CA VAL A 318 1.70 -29.46 -16.80
C VAL A 318 2.28 -28.05 -16.95
N GLY A 319 3.44 -27.81 -16.35
CA GLY A 319 4.19 -26.57 -16.52
C GLY A 319 5.38 -26.44 -15.57
N VAL A 320 5.12 -26.51 -14.25
CA VAL A 320 6.09 -26.09 -13.22
C VAL A 320 6.40 -27.21 -12.21
N ALA A 321 7.70 -27.40 -11.94
CA ALA A 321 8.34 -28.10 -10.81
C ALA A 321 7.66 -29.38 -10.23
N LEU A 322 8.13 -30.57 -10.67
CA LEU A 322 7.77 -31.88 -10.09
C LEU A 322 8.43 -32.16 -8.72
N VAL A 323 8.04 -31.42 -7.68
CA VAL A 323 8.64 -31.57 -6.33
C VAL A 323 7.82 -32.49 -5.41
N ALA A 324 6.49 -32.52 -5.56
CA ALA A 324 5.58 -33.25 -4.67
C ALA A 324 5.70 -34.79 -4.70
N ALA A 325 6.42 -35.37 -5.66
CA ALA A 325 6.57 -36.82 -5.81
C ALA A 325 7.65 -37.44 -4.90
N SER A 326 8.59 -36.64 -4.40
CA SER A 326 9.75 -37.13 -3.62
C SER A 326 9.38 -37.60 -2.21
N VAL A 327 8.51 -36.86 -1.52
CA VAL A 327 8.17 -37.11 -0.11
C VAL A 327 7.48 -38.47 0.10
N ALA A 328 6.63 -38.88 -0.85
CA ALA A 328 5.95 -40.18 -0.80
C ALA A 328 6.88 -41.38 -1.09
N ALA A 329 8.02 -41.15 -1.75
CA ALA A 329 8.98 -42.22 -2.09
C ALA A 329 9.96 -42.55 -0.95
N ALA A 330 9.89 -41.84 0.18
CA ALA A 330 10.75 -42.05 1.34
C ALA A 330 10.21 -43.10 2.34
N GLU A 331 8.89 -43.32 2.38
CA GLU A 331 8.27 -44.29 3.31
C GLU A 331 8.14 -45.70 2.73
N ASP A 332 8.02 -45.84 1.40
CA ASP A 332 7.94 -47.13 0.71
C ASP A 332 9.11 -47.30 -0.29
N GLY A 333 10.05 -48.21 0.03
CA GLY A 333 11.34 -48.35 -0.66
C GLY A 333 11.23 -48.96 -2.06
N ALA A 334 10.83 -48.16 -3.06
CA ALA A 334 10.47 -48.64 -4.40
C ALA A 334 11.14 -47.90 -5.58
N ALA A 335 12.40 -47.48 -5.45
CA ALA A 335 13.19 -47.01 -6.59
C ALA A 335 13.94 -48.18 -7.28
N LYS A 336 13.42 -48.67 -8.41
CA LYS A 336 14.11 -49.62 -9.30
C LYS A 336 14.02 -49.17 -10.76
N ASP A 337 15.22 -49.05 -11.37
CA ASP A 337 15.51 -48.77 -12.78
C ASP A 337 14.96 -47.47 -13.41
N GLY A 338 15.73 -46.91 -14.35
CA GLY A 338 15.14 -46.14 -15.46
C GLY A 338 15.37 -44.62 -15.54
N ASP A 339 16.63 -44.17 -15.46
CA ASP A 339 17.14 -43.00 -16.20
C ASP A 339 16.31 -41.68 -16.18
N ARG A 340 16.39 -40.94 -15.06
CA ARG A 340 16.27 -39.47 -15.03
C ARG A 340 17.33 -38.91 -14.06
N SER A 341 17.94 -37.75 -14.38
CA SER A 341 19.19 -37.27 -13.76
C SER A 341 19.23 -37.37 -12.23
N ALA A 342 20.33 -37.92 -11.72
CA ALA A 342 20.57 -38.16 -10.29
C ALA A 342 21.10 -36.94 -9.52
N GLU A 343 21.13 -35.74 -10.13
CA GLU A 343 21.55 -34.51 -9.46
C GLU A 343 20.55 -34.07 -8.36
N ASN A 344 19.26 -34.39 -8.53
CA ASN A 344 18.22 -34.03 -7.56
C ASN A 344 18.22 -34.90 -6.28
N ALA A 345 19.09 -35.90 -6.18
CA ALA A 345 19.11 -36.87 -5.08
C ALA A 345 19.85 -36.41 -3.81
N ALA A 346 20.58 -35.28 -3.86
CA ALA A 346 21.41 -34.81 -2.74
C ALA A 346 20.63 -34.12 -1.60
N ALA A 347 19.36 -33.76 -1.83
CA ALA A 347 18.57 -32.91 -0.95
C ALA A 347 17.87 -33.66 0.22
N ALA A 348 18.52 -34.67 0.80
CA ALA A 348 17.99 -35.51 1.88
C ALA A 348 18.02 -34.86 3.28
N GLY A 349 17.74 -33.55 3.34
CA GLY A 349 17.41 -32.84 4.59
C GLY A 349 15.90 -32.71 4.78
N VAL A 350 15.45 -32.31 5.97
CA VAL A 350 14.02 -32.02 6.22
C VAL A 350 13.67 -30.68 5.57
N LEU A 351 13.41 -30.68 4.27
CA LEU A 351 12.97 -29.50 3.55
C LEU A 351 11.54 -29.14 3.93
N GLY A 352 11.40 -28.10 4.75
CA GLY A 352 10.12 -27.43 4.98
C GLY A 352 9.52 -26.98 3.65
N GLY A 353 8.19 -26.99 3.53
CA GLY A 353 7.54 -26.68 2.24
C GLY A 353 7.81 -25.27 1.70
N GLY A 354 8.25 -24.33 2.56
CA GLY A 354 8.73 -23.02 2.11
C GLY A 354 10.03 -23.13 1.31
N ALA A 355 11.00 -23.89 1.81
CA ALA A 355 12.22 -24.24 1.08
C ALA A 355 11.94 -24.92 -0.28
N LEU A 356 10.83 -25.66 -0.42
CA LEU A 356 10.42 -26.26 -1.70
C LEU A 356 9.92 -25.22 -2.72
N ILE A 357 9.19 -24.19 -2.26
CA ILE A 357 8.81 -23.04 -3.11
C ILE A 357 10.07 -22.27 -3.49
N ALA A 358 10.94 -21.95 -2.52
CA ALA A 358 12.19 -21.24 -2.76
C ALA A 358 13.14 -21.97 -3.72
N ALA A 359 13.15 -23.30 -3.72
CA ALA A 359 13.91 -24.12 -4.67
C ALA A 359 13.34 -24.03 -6.10
N ALA A 360 12.02 -24.22 -6.27
CA ALA A 360 11.39 -24.15 -7.60
C ALA A 360 11.65 -22.82 -8.33
N PHE A 361 11.71 -21.73 -7.58
CA PHE A 361 12.02 -20.38 -8.07
C PHE A 361 13.51 -20.15 -8.36
N ARG A 362 14.41 -20.84 -7.66
CA ARG A 362 15.85 -20.82 -7.96
C ARG A 362 16.22 -21.56 -9.25
N ASP A 363 15.33 -22.38 -9.79
CA ASP A 363 15.62 -23.19 -10.99
C ASP A 363 14.95 -22.66 -12.27
N ASN A 364 13.82 -21.96 -12.18
CA ASN A 364 13.22 -21.31 -13.36
C ASN A 364 13.94 -19.99 -13.71
N HIS A 365 14.14 -19.71 -15.00
CA HIS A 365 14.79 -18.48 -15.46
C HIS A 365 13.82 -17.29 -15.57
N LEU A 366 12.52 -17.53 -15.80
CA LEU A 366 11.52 -16.45 -15.90
C LEU A 366 11.28 -15.79 -14.54
N HIS A 367 10.95 -16.59 -13.52
CA HIS A 367 10.69 -16.11 -12.16
C HIS A 367 11.87 -15.33 -11.53
N LYS A 368 13.10 -15.55 -12.01
CA LYS A 368 14.30 -14.84 -11.53
C LYS A 368 14.36 -13.37 -11.93
N GLN A 369 13.75 -12.99 -13.05
CA GLN A 369 13.87 -11.64 -13.58
C GLN A 369 13.02 -10.68 -12.73
N ALA A 370 11.71 -10.88 -12.72
CA ALA A 370 10.77 -10.16 -11.85
C ALA A 370 11.23 -10.14 -10.38
N VAL A 371 11.66 -11.27 -9.81
CA VAL A 371 12.11 -11.30 -8.41
C VAL A 371 13.42 -10.51 -8.19
N GLU A 372 14.39 -10.51 -9.11
CA GLU A 372 15.61 -9.73 -8.91
C GLU A 372 15.41 -8.23 -9.21
N GLU A 373 14.51 -7.87 -10.13
CA GLU A 373 14.11 -6.48 -10.40
C GLU A 373 13.37 -5.89 -9.18
N ILE A 374 12.43 -6.63 -8.57
CA ILE A 374 11.85 -6.30 -7.26
C ILE A 374 12.93 -6.23 -6.16
N ASN A 375 13.89 -7.17 -6.14
CA ASN A 375 14.96 -7.16 -5.13
C ASN A 375 15.86 -5.92 -5.25
N GLU A 376 16.21 -5.47 -6.47
CA GLU A 376 17.05 -4.29 -6.69
C GLU A 376 16.33 -3.01 -6.28
N LEU A 377 15.08 -2.83 -6.72
CA LEU A 377 14.25 -1.68 -6.35
C LEU A 377 13.99 -1.61 -4.84
N SER A 378 13.67 -2.74 -4.21
CA SER A 378 13.40 -2.83 -2.77
C SER A 378 14.65 -2.53 -1.94
N ARG A 379 15.83 -3.02 -2.36
CA ARG A 379 17.12 -2.63 -1.75
C ARG A 379 17.39 -1.13 -1.92
N SER A 380 17.07 -0.54 -3.06
CA SER A 380 17.27 0.90 -3.29
C SER A 380 16.45 1.73 -2.31
N LEU A 381 15.13 1.46 -2.23
CA LEU A 381 14.20 2.14 -1.33
C LEU A 381 14.65 2.12 0.14
N HIS A 382 15.10 0.96 0.62
CA HIS A 382 15.44 0.76 2.03
C HIS A 382 16.83 1.26 2.43
N ASN A 383 17.77 1.39 1.48
CA ASN A 383 19.13 1.86 1.78
C ASN A 383 19.24 3.39 1.74
N SER A 384 18.63 4.04 0.73
CA SER A 384 18.59 5.49 0.61
C SER A 384 17.61 5.94 -0.48
N ILE A 385 16.68 6.82 -0.13
CA ILE A 385 15.88 7.58 -1.12
C ILE A 385 16.67 8.78 -1.65
N ARG A 386 16.13 9.46 -2.68
CA ARG A 386 16.74 10.68 -3.23
C ARG A 386 16.81 11.79 -2.16
N PRO A 387 17.84 12.65 -2.16
CA PRO A 387 17.91 13.76 -1.22
C PRO A 387 16.83 14.82 -1.47
N THR A 388 15.98 15.10 -0.48
CA THR A 388 14.96 16.16 -0.59
C THR A 388 15.59 17.55 -0.39
N ARG A 389 15.29 18.51 -1.26
CA ARG A 389 15.68 19.92 -1.12
C ARG A 389 14.55 20.71 -0.47
N ILE A 390 14.88 21.58 0.49
CA ILE A 390 13.92 22.47 1.15
C ILE A 390 14.53 23.87 1.20
N ASP A 391 13.83 24.88 0.70
CA ASP A 391 14.16 26.28 0.98
C ASP A 391 13.51 26.72 2.30
N LEU A 392 14.33 27.24 3.20
CA LEU A 392 13.92 27.91 4.43
C LEU A 392 14.47 29.33 4.41
N ASN A 393 13.58 30.32 4.15
CA ASN A 393 13.93 31.74 4.14
C ASN A 393 15.10 32.12 3.19
N GLY A 394 15.21 31.49 2.01
CA GLY A 394 16.26 31.73 1.02
C GLY A 394 17.56 30.94 1.30
N LYS A 395 17.48 29.90 2.13
CA LYS A 395 18.58 28.98 2.46
C LYS A 395 18.12 27.55 2.20
N ILE A 396 18.66 26.96 1.12
CA ILE A 396 18.47 25.55 0.82
C ILE A 396 19.12 24.67 1.91
N VAL A 397 18.31 23.77 2.48
CA VAL A 397 18.72 22.62 3.28
C VAL A 397 18.48 21.36 2.43
N THR A 398 19.27 20.32 2.66
CA THR A 398 19.12 19.03 1.96
C THR A 398 19.01 17.92 2.98
N LEU A 399 17.91 17.17 2.90
CA LEU A 399 17.68 15.98 3.72
C LEU A 399 18.26 14.76 3.00
N THR A 400 18.84 13.83 3.76
CA THR A 400 19.53 12.65 3.18
C THR A 400 19.31 11.38 3.98
N GLY A 401 19.47 10.21 3.35
CA GLY A 401 19.38 8.90 4.01
C GLY A 401 18.12 8.12 3.60
N THR A 402 17.65 7.27 4.51
CA THR A 402 16.38 6.54 4.38
C THR A 402 15.17 7.49 4.49
N VAL A 403 13.98 6.95 4.23
CA VAL A 403 12.71 7.66 4.42
C VAL A 403 12.58 8.14 5.87
N GLN A 404 12.87 7.25 6.83
CA GLN A 404 12.84 7.51 8.27
C GLN A 404 13.87 8.60 8.65
N ASP A 405 15.08 8.55 8.09
CA ASP A 405 16.10 9.58 8.35
C ASP A 405 15.62 10.96 7.89
N GLN A 406 15.08 11.08 6.66
CA GLN A 406 14.64 12.36 6.13
C GLN A 406 13.43 12.90 6.90
N PHE A 407 12.46 12.05 7.26
CA PHE A 407 11.34 12.44 8.11
C PHE A 407 11.80 12.93 9.49
N GLY A 408 12.74 12.24 10.14
CA GLY A 408 13.34 12.66 11.41
C GLY A 408 14.09 14.00 11.32
N GLN A 409 14.83 14.23 10.23
CA GLN A 409 15.49 15.52 9.96
C GLN A 409 14.46 16.65 9.75
N TRP A 410 13.37 16.38 9.02
CA TRP A 410 12.30 17.36 8.80
C TRP A 410 11.61 17.77 10.10
N ARG A 411 11.15 16.81 10.90
CA ARG A 411 10.53 17.10 12.21
C ARG A 411 11.45 17.89 13.13
N SER A 412 12.76 17.60 13.11
CA SER A 412 13.76 18.37 13.86
C SER A 412 13.82 19.83 13.37
N MET A 413 13.74 20.06 12.05
CA MET A 413 13.69 21.41 11.47
C MET A 413 12.39 22.15 11.83
N LEU A 414 11.24 21.46 11.87
CA LEU A 414 9.95 22.04 12.28
C LEU A 414 9.99 22.57 13.73
N ALA A 415 10.65 21.85 14.64
CA ALA A 415 10.87 22.32 16.01
C ALA A 415 11.78 23.56 16.05
N ASP A 416 12.87 23.58 15.29
CA ASP A 416 13.75 24.74 15.15
C ASP A 416 13.02 25.98 14.58
N ILE A 417 12.14 25.80 13.58
CA ILE A 417 11.31 26.85 12.98
C ILE A 417 10.34 27.43 14.03
N TYR A 418 9.68 26.57 14.83
CA TYR A 418 8.80 27.04 15.91
C TYR A 418 9.58 27.88 16.94
N ALA A 419 10.69 27.34 17.44
CA ALA A 419 11.49 27.90 18.52
C ALA A 419 12.20 29.21 18.17
N GLN A 420 12.57 29.40 16.89
CA GLN A 420 13.23 30.62 16.41
C GLN A 420 12.26 31.73 16.01
N SER A 421 10.94 31.53 16.17
CA SER A 421 9.89 32.45 15.69
C SER A 421 10.03 32.79 14.20
N GLN A 422 10.54 31.86 13.38
CA GLN A 422 10.58 32.02 11.94
C GLN A 422 9.17 31.90 11.34
N ASP A 423 8.99 32.52 10.18
CA ASP A 423 7.77 32.42 9.40
C ASP A 423 7.68 31.03 8.76
N SER A 424 6.65 30.26 9.14
CA SER A 424 6.33 28.94 8.60
C SER A 424 5.78 28.98 7.18
N ASP A 425 5.35 30.16 6.73
CA ASP A 425 4.79 30.35 5.39
C ASP A 425 5.91 30.58 4.36
N ALA A 426 7.11 30.95 4.83
CA ALA A 426 8.35 31.11 4.07
C ALA A 426 9.23 29.83 3.97
N VAL A 427 8.59 28.66 4.07
CA VAL A 427 9.22 27.35 3.88
C VAL A 427 8.64 26.70 2.62
N THR A 428 9.48 26.09 1.78
CA THR A 428 9.04 25.47 0.53
C THR A 428 9.89 24.25 0.23
N ILE A 429 9.24 23.10 0.03
CA ILE A 429 9.89 21.88 -0.48
C ILE A 429 10.12 22.09 -1.98
N LEU A 430 11.35 21.90 -2.46
CA LEU A 430 11.72 22.14 -3.85
C LEU A 430 11.69 20.84 -4.66
N ASN A 431 10.81 20.78 -5.66
CA ASN A 431 10.65 19.63 -6.55
C ASN A 431 11.85 19.49 -7.53
N GLU A 432 11.90 18.44 -8.35
CA GLU A 432 13.02 18.24 -9.31
C GLU A 432 13.07 19.28 -10.46
N ASP A 433 11.98 20.02 -10.71
CA ASP A 433 11.85 21.01 -11.79
C ASP A 433 12.07 22.50 -11.38
N ASP A 434 12.35 22.80 -10.10
CA ASP A 434 12.54 24.16 -9.53
C ASP A 434 14.01 24.55 -9.21
#